data_AF-A0A4D7B4F0-F1
#
_entry.id   AF-A0A4D7B4F0-F1
#
_cell.length_a   1.000
_cell.length_b   1.000
_cell.length_c   1.000
_cell.angle_alpha   90.00
_cell.angle_beta   90.00
_cell.angle_gamma   90.00
#
_symmetry.space_group_name_H-M   'P 1'
#
loop_
_entity.id
_entity.type
_entity.pdbx_description
1 polymer ?
#
loop_
_entity_poly.entity_id
_entity_poly.type
_entity_poly.pdbx_seq_one_letter_code
_entity_poly.pdbx_strand_id
1 'polypeptide(L)'
;MTLFRSALALCGALVLAGCNTAAEAPAAQPAAAPQYVTRSDFRLPEGAGCSGEIARFRAVMDNDLQTGHVNREVHGRVIADLRGPEQACAGGRDGEARSALRTVKSRYGYP
;
A
#
# COMPACT_ATOMS: atom_id res chain seq x y z
N MET A 1 41.42 -41.03 -26.59
CA MET A 1 40.69 -40.22 -25.59
C MET A 1 39.52 -39.42 -26.19
N THR A 2 38.88 -39.91 -27.26
CA THR A 2 37.72 -39.25 -27.90
C THR A 2 36.41 -40.03 -27.68
N LEU A 3 36.47 -41.33 -27.36
CA LEU A 3 35.30 -42.18 -27.12
C LEU A 3 34.57 -41.89 -25.79
N PHE A 4 35.26 -41.35 -24.77
CA PHE A 4 34.66 -41.04 -23.46
C PHE A 4 33.77 -39.79 -23.48
N ARG A 5 33.91 -38.91 -24.48
CA ARG A 5 33.14 -37.65 -24.58
C ARG A 5 31.74 -37.90 -25.14
N SER A 6 31.57 -38.92 -25.98
CA SER A 6 30.28 -39.26 -26.59
C SER A 6 29.32 -39.98 -25.64
N ALA A 7 29.84 -40.71 -24.65
CA ALA A 7 29.02 -41.41 -23.65
C ALA A 7 28.33 -40.43 -22.68
N LEU A 8 28.98 -39.30 -22.36
CA LEU A 8 28.42 -38.29 -21.46
C LEU A 8 27.27 -37.49 -22.09
N ALA A 9 27.27 -37.36 -23.42
CA ALA A 9 26.24 -36.61 -24.14
C ALA A 9 24.92 -37.38 -24.26
N LEU A 10 24.94 -38.71 -24.26
CA LEU A 10 23.74 -39.53 -24.42
C LEU A 10 22.95 -39.70 -23.11
N CYS A 11 23.62 -39.71 -21.95
CA CYS A 11 22.94 -39.82 -20.65
C CYS A 11 22.16 -38.56 -20.24
N GLY A 12 22.49 -37.38 -20.79
CA GLY A 12 21.81 -36.12 -20.45
C GLY A 12 20.40 -36.00 -21.04
N ALA A 13 20.12 -36.67 -22.17
CA ALA A 13 18.86 -36.51 -22.89
C ALA A 13 17.69 -37.29 -22.24
N LEU A 14 17.97 -38.30 -21.41
CA LEU A 14 16.94 -39.15 -20.80
C LEU A 14 16.33 -38.57 -19.51
N VAL A 15 16.91 -37.51 -18.94
CA VAL A 15 16.47 -36.95 -17.65
C VAL A 15 15.39 -35.84 -17.82
N LEU A 16 15.17 -35.32 -19.03
CA LEU A 16 14.19 -34.24 -19.26
C LEU A 16 12.75 -34.72 -19.54
N ALA A 17 12.48 -36.03 -19.61
CA ALA A 17 11.15 -36.53 -19.98
C ALA A 17 10.19 -36.74 -18.79
N GLY A 18 10.60 -36.47 -17.56
CA GLY A 18 9.84 -36.86 -16.36
C GLY A 18 9.43 -35.70 -15.47
N CYS A 19 8.53 -34.81 -15.91
CA CYS A 19 7.64 -33.99 -15.05
C CYS A 19 6.65 -33.19 -15.92
N ASN A 20 5.72 -33.86 -16.60
CA ASN A 20 4.53 -33.22 -17.18
C ASN A 20 3.27 -33.95 -16.73
N THR A 21 3.12 -34.11 -15.41
CA THR A 21 1.80 -34.40 -14.83
C THR A 21 1.06 -33.07 -14.77
N ALA A 22 0.14 -32.87 -15.72
CA ALA A 22 -0.87 -31.84 -15.58
C ALA A 22 -1.76 -32.23 -14.39
N ALA A 23 -1.64 -31.50 -13.28
CA ALA A 23 -2.63 -31.59 -12.22
C ALA A 23 -3.95 -31.02 -12.76
N GLU A 24 -5.04 -31.78 -12.61
CA GLU A 24 -6.38 -31.28 -12.88
C GLU A 24 -6.61 -30.06 -11.97
N ALA A 25 -6.91 -28.91 -12.58
CA ALA A 25 -7.21 -27.70 -11.82
C ALA A 25 -8.47 -27.95 -10.98
N PRO A 26 -8.47 -27.62 -9.67
CA PRO A 26 -9.69 -27.69 -8.87
C PRO A 26 -10.79 -26.87 -9.55
N ALA A 27 -12.02 -27.40 -9.59
CA ALA A 27 -13.16 -26.68 -10.13
C ALA A 27 -13.26 -25.28 -9.52
N ALA A 28 -13.40 -24.27 -10.38
CA ALA A 28 -13.51 -22.88 -9.94
C ALA A 28 -14.71 -22.74 -9.01
N GLN A 29 -14.43 -22.41 -7.75
CA GLN A 29 -15.46 -22.01 -6.79
C GLN A 29 -16.07 -20.69 -7.29
N PRO A 30 -17.39 -20.50 -7.21
CA PRO A 30 -18.00 -19.20 -7.52
C PRO A 30 -17.34 -18.13 -6.65
N ALA A 31 -16.68 -17.16 -7.29
CA ALA A 31 -16.13 -16.02 -6.58
C ALA A 31 -17.28 -15.29 -5.88
N ALA A 32 -17.25 -15.24 -4.55
CA ALA A 32 -18.18 -14.40 -3.81
C ALA A 32 -18.04 -12.96 -4.30
N ALA A 33 -19.17 -12.34 -4.65
CA ALA A 33 -19.16 -10.95 -5.08
C ALA A 33 -18.56 -10.09 -3.96
N PRO A 34 -17.58 -9.21 -4.26
CA PRO A 34 -17.01 -8.31 -3.27
C PRO A 34 -18.14 -7.45 -2.67
N GLN A 35 -18.33 -7.58 -1.37
CA GLN A 35 -19.23 -6.75 -0.60
C GLN A 35 -18.53 -5.40 -0.37
N TYR A 36 -18.78 -4.42 -1.23
CA TYR A 36 -18.23 -3.08 -1.04
C TYR A 36 -19.03 -2.34 0.05
N VAL A 37 -18.38 -2.02 1.16
CA VAL A 37 -18.96 -1.33 2.32
C VAL A 37 -18.79 0.20 2.28
N THR A 38 -18.45 0.76 1.12
CA THR A 38 -18.23 2.21 0.99
C THR A 38 -19.55 2.95 1.10
N ARG A 39 -19.67 3.85 2.10
CA ARG A 39 -20.87 4.68 2.29
C ARG A 39 -21.12 5.58 1.09
N SER A 40 -22.38 5.87 0.79
CA SER A 40 -22.81 6.69 -0.36
C SER A 40 -22.33 8.16 -0.29
N ASP A 41 -22.04 8.65 0.91
CA ASP A 41 -21.52 9.99 1.19
C ASP A 41 -19.98 10.05 1.21
N PHE A 42 -19.28 8.92 1.04
CA PHE A 42 -17.82 8.93 1.01
C PHE A 42 -17.32 9.75 -0.19
N ARG A 43 -16.36 10.63 0.08
CA ARG A 43 -15.61 11.37 -0.93
C ARG A 43 -14.14 11.13 -0.67
N LEU A 44 -13.44 10.67 -1.71
CA LEU A 44 -11.99 10.53 -1.62
C LEU A 44 -11.39 11.94 -1.59
N PRO A 45 -10.45 12.24 -0.66
CA PRO A 45 -9.77 13.52 -0.64
C PRO A 45 -9.10 13.79 -2.00
N GLU A 46 -9.45 14.92 -2.60
CA GLU A 46 -8.90 15.36 -3.89
C GLU A 46 -7.47 15.92 -3.72
N GLY A 47 -6.72 15.98 -4.83
CA GLY A 47 -5.38 16.57 -4.87
C GLY A 47 -4.24 15.57 -5.06
N ALA A 48 -3.14 16.06 -5.63
CA ALA A 48 -1.89 15.34 -5.83
C ALA A 48 -0.76 15.99 -5.02
N GLY A 49 0.41 15.35 -4.97
CA GLY A 49 1.57 15.89 -4.24
C GLY A 49 1.30 16.07 -2.75
N CYS A 50 1.92 17.10 -2.15
CA CYS A 50 1.82 17.34 -0.71
C CYS A 50 0.39 17.65 -0.24
N SER A 51 -0.40 18.37 -1.03
CA SER A 51 -1.76 18.79 -0.63
C SER A 51 -2.70 17.60 -0.50
N GLY A 52 -2.64 16.67 -1.46
CA GLY A 52 -3.40 15.42 -1.41
C GLY A 52 -2.97 14.52 -0.25
N GLU A 53 -1.67 14.42 0.05
CA GLU A 53 -1.19 13.61 1.18
C GLU A 53 -1.65 14.17 2.54
N ILE A 54 -1.59 15.48 2.72
CA ILE A 54 -2.07 16.16 3.93
C ILE A 54 -3.58 15.98 4.07
N ALA A 55 -4.34 16.20 2.99
CA ALA A 55 -5.80 16.05 3.00
C ALA A 55 -6.24 14.62 3.35
N ARG A 56 -5.54 13.60 2.82
CA ARG A 56 -5.79 12.19 3.17
C ARG A 56 -5.55 11.92 4.64
N PHE A 57 -4.43 12.39 5.20
CA PHE A 57 -4.18 12.18 6.62
C PHE A 57 -5.18 12.91 7.51
N ARG A 58 -5.57 14.14 7.14
CA ARG A 58 -6.66 14.86 7.83
C ARG A 58 -7.95 14.05 7.85
N ALA A 59 -8.34 13.46 6.72
CA ALA A 59 -9.54 12.64 6.63
C ALA A 59 -9.48 11.38 7.53
N VAL A 60 -8.29 10.76 7.66
CA VAL A 60 -8.08 9.64 8.61
C VAL A 60 -8.32 10.11 10.05
N MET A 61 -7.71 11.23 10.44
CA MET A 61 -7.88 11.76 11.80
C MET A 61 -9.33 12.16 12.10
N ASP A 62 -10.01 12.77 11.13
CA ASP A 62 -11.42 13.12 11.26
C ASP A 62 -12.29 11.87 11.42
N ASN A 63 -12.00 10.80 10.68
CA ASN A 63 -12.69 9.52 10.84
C ASN A 63 -12.42 8.92 12.22
N ASP A 64 -11.18 8.90 12.68
CA ASP A 64 -10.80 8.36 14.00
C ASP A 64 -11.45 9.12 15.16
N LEU A 65 -11.66 10.43 15.01
CA LEU A 65 -12.45 11.21 15.96
C LEU A 65 -13.92 10.80 15.94
N GLN A 66 -14.50 10.61 14.74
CA GLN A 66 -15.90 10.23 14.57
C GLN A 66 -16.20 8.82 15.08
N THR A 67 -15.28 7.88 14.90
CA THR A 67 -15.41 6.48 15.32
C THR A 67 -14.97 6.24 16.76
N GLY A 68 -14.33 7.23 17.40
CA GLY A 68 -13.87 7.15 18.77
C GLY A 68 -12.51 6.46 18.95
N HIS A 69 -11.77 6.20 17.87
CA HIS A 69 -10.38 5.74 17.95
C HIS A 69 -9.44 6.82 18.51
N VAL A 70 -9.80 8.09 18.34
CA VAL A 70 -9.05 9.26 18.83
C VAL A 70 -10.01 10.19 19.58
N ASN A 71 -9.55 10.77 20.70
CA ASN A 71 -10.32 11.76 21.43
C ASN A 71 -10.14 13.18 20.85
N ARG A 72 -11.04 14.11 21.22
CA ARG A 72 -11.04 15.49 20.71
C ARG A 72 -9.72 16.23 20.96
N GLU A 73 -9.06 15.99 22.09
CA GLU A 73 -7.81 16.66 22.44
C GLU A 73 -6.66 16.21 21.52
N VAL A 74 -6.51 14.90 21.34
CA VAL A 74 -5.51 14.32 20.44
C VAL A 74 -5.75 14.77 19.00
N HIS A 75 -7.00 14.71 18.52
CA HIS A 75 -7.36 15.25 17.21
C HIS A 75 -6.96 16.71 17.05
N GLY A 76 -7.31 17.56 18.02
CA GLY A 76 -6.95 18.99 17.99
C GLY A 76 -5.44 19.24 17.91
N ARG A 77 -4.64 18.45 18.65
CA ARG A 77 -3.16 18.53 18.57
C ARG A 77 -2.62 18.11 17.21
N VAL A 78 -3.17 17.04 16.62
CA VAL A 78 -2.75 16.60 15.27
C VAL A 78 -3.06 17.68 14.24
N ILE A 79 -4.27 18.25 14.25
CA ILE A 79 -4.66 19.32 13.31
C ILE A 79 -3.77 20.57 13.49
N ALA A 80 -3.38 20.90 14.72
CA ALA A 80 -2.45 22.00 14.97
C ALA A 80 -1.04 21.70 14.40
N ASP A 81 -0.55 20.48 14.56
CA ASP A 81 0.75 20.04 14.05
C ASP A 81 0.79 19.99 12.51
N LEU A 82 -0.36 19.85 11.82
CA LEU A 82 -0.44 19.90 10.36
C LEU A 82 -0.19 21.28 9.75
N ARG A 83 -0.26 22.36 10.54
CA ARG A 83 -0.02 23.72 10.04
C ARG A 83 1.35 23.90 9.38
N GLY A 84 2.39 23.25 9.93
CA GLY A 84 3.75 23.29 9.37
C GLY A 84 3.81 22.66 7.96
N PRO A 85 3.43 21.38 7.81
CA PRO A 85 3.27 20.74 6.51
C PRO A 85 2.41 21.53 5.52
N GLU A 86 1.27 22.07 5.98
CA GLU A 86 0.35 22.88 5.16
C GLU A 86 1.03 24.15 4.63
N GLN A 87 1.73 24.89 5.48
CA GLN A 87 2.47 26.10 5.09
C GLN A 87 3.60 25.79 4.11
N ALA A 88 4.35 24.70 4.33
CA ALA A 88 5.39 24.27 3.41
C ALA A 88 4.81 23.90 2.03
N CYS A 89 3.69 23.18 2.02
CA CYS A 89 3.01 22.78 0.80
C CYS A 89 2.46 23.98 0.03
N ALA A 90 1.77 24.91 0.71
CA ALA A 90 1.28 26.14 0.10
C ALA A 90 2.40 27.02 -0.46
N GLY A 91 3.60 26.94 0.12
CA GLY A 91 4.81 27.60 -0.38
C GLY A 91 5.54 26.86 -1.51
N GLY A 92 4.99 25.79 -2.08
CA GLY A 92 5.60 25.02 -3.17
C GLY A 92 6.78 24.14 -2.74
N ARG A 93 6.95 23.89 -1.43
CA ARG A 93 8.04 23.08 -0.87
C ARG A 93 7.57 21.65 -0.60
N ASP A 94 7.16 20.96 -1.66
CA ASP A 94 6.55 19.62 -1.58
C ASP A 94 7.37 18.60 -0.79
N GLY A 95 8.69 18.53 -1.02
CA GLY A 95 9.57 17.58 -0.33
C GLY A 95 9.63 17.83 1.19
N GLU A 96 9.72 19.09 1.60
CA GLU A 96 9.70 19.52 3.00
C GLU A 96 8.34 19.19 3.64
N ALA A 97 7.25 19.56 2.96
CA ALA A 97 5.89 19.30 3.43
C ALA A 97 5.64 17.81 3.70
N ARG A 98 6.05 16.94 2.77
CA ARG A 98 5.90 15.49 2.92
C ARG A 98 6.79 14.92 4.02
N SER A 99 8.00 15.46 4.19
CA SER A 99 8.89 15.04 5.29
C SER A 99 8.32 15.43 6.64
N ALA A 100 7.87 16.68 6.78
CA ALA A 100 7.22 17.18 7.97
C ALA A 100 5.93 16.38 8.28
N LEU A 101 5.12 16.07 7.26
CA LEU A 101 3.93 15.23 7.41
C LEU A 101 4.27 13.85 7.97
N ARG A 102 5.33 13.18 7.47
CA ARG A 102 5.79 11.89 8.03
C ARG A 102 6.18 12.01 9.50
N THR A 103 6.84 13.10 9.89
CA THR A 103 7.19 13.36 11.29
C THR A 103 5.95 13.57 12.16
N VAL A 104 4.93 14.27 11.65
CA VAL A 104 3.64 14.41 12.35
C VAL A 104 2.99 13.04 12.52
N LYS A 105 2.85 12.27 11.43
CA LYS A 105 2.25 10.94 11.44
C LYS A 105 2.92 10.01 12.45
N SER A 106 4.25 9.94 12.45
CA SER A 106 5.00 9.07 13.36
C SER A 106 4.85 9.46 14.83
N ARG A 107 4.75 10.75 15.15
CA ARG A 107 4.48 11.24 16.51
C ARG A 107 3.16 10.68 17.08
N TYR A 108 2.17 10.44 16.22
CA TYR A 108 0.85 9.95 16.60
C TYR A 108 0.62 8.47 16.27
N GLY A 109 1.67 7.74 15.85
CA GLY A 109 1.59 6.30 15.59
C GLY A 109 1.02 5.90 14.22
N TYR A 110 0.98 6.82 13.26
CA TYR A 110 0.55 6.54 11.89
C TYR A 110 1.78 6.34 10.97
N PRO A 111 1.87 5.23 10.20
CA PRO A 111 2.95 5.01 9.24
C PRO A 111 2.74 5.83 7.96
#